data_AF-A0AAW6NK50-F1
#
_entry.id   AF-A0AAW6NK50-F1
#
_cell.length_a   1.000
_cell.length_b   1.000
_cell.length_c   1.000
_cell.angle_alpha   90.00
_cell.angle_beta   90.00
_cell.angle_gamma   90.00
#
_symmetry.space_group_name_H-M   'P 1'
#
loop_
_entity.id
_entity.type
_entity.pdbx_description
1 polymer ?
#
loop_
_entity_poly.entity_id
_entity_poly.type
_entity_poly.pdbx_seq_one_letter_code
_entity_poly.pdbx_strand_id
1 'polypeptide(L)'
;DGLTSVLPLGIIAGLFIGKPLGISLFCWLALKLKLASLPNGTTFSQIMAVGVLCGIGFTMSIFISTLAFGASAPELIVWAKLGILIGSFLAAVMGYTLLKVKLSGQAVQA
;
A
#
# COMPACT_ATOMS: atom_id res chain seq x y z
N ASP A 1 24.45 8.79 6.56
CA ASP A 1 22.98 8.65 6.44
C ASP A 1 22.63 8.13 5.06
N GLY A 2 21.82 7.08 4.98
CA GLY A 2 21.57 6.34 3.74
C GLY A 2 20.16 5.76 3.64
N LEU A 3 19.88 5.00 2.59
CA LEU A 3 18.61 4.32 2.36
C LEU A 3 18.23 3.32 3.47
N THR A 4 19.21 2.84 4.22
CA THR A 4 19.06 1.95 5.38
C THR A 4 18.81 2.69 6.69
N SER A 5 18.70 4.03 6.66
CA SER A 5 18.27 4.78 7.84
C SER A 5 16.82 4.46 8.19
N VAL A 6 16.47 4.66 9.46
CA VAL A 6 15.16 4.30 10.02
C VAL A 6 13.99 4.97 9.30
N LEU A 7 14.20 6.16 8.74
CA LEU A 7 13.15 6.96 8.11
C LEU A 7 12.69 6.37 6.75
N PRO A 8 13.55 6.20 5.72
CA PRO A 8 13.15 5.52 4.49
C PRO A 8 12.64 4.10 4.74
N LEU A 9 13.29 3.34 5.63
CA LEU A 9 12.90 1.96 5.91
C LEU A 9 11.51 1.88 6.53
N GLY A 10 11.22 2.77 7.50
CA GLY A 10 9.92 2.89 8.13
C GLY A 10 8.82 3.31 7.15
N ILE A 11 9.13 4.24 6.25
CA ILE A 11 8.21 4.66 5.18
C ILE A 11 7.92 3.51 4.22
N ILE A 12 8.95 2.80 3.76
CA ILE A 12 8.79 1.64 2.86
C ILE A 12 7.95 0.56 3.54
N ALA A 13 8.28 0.19 4.77
CA ALA A 13 7.51 -0.80 5.53
C ALA A 13 6.07 -0.36 5.79
N GLY A 14 5.84 0.92 6.13
CA GLY A 14 4.50 1.46 6.36
C GLY A 14 3.63 1.44 5.10
N LEU A 15 4.19 1.81 3.96
CA LEU A 15 3.49 1.81 2.67
C LEU A 15 3.24 0.38 2.17
N PHE A 16 4.27 -0.45 2.19
CA PHE A 16 4.24 -1.77 1.57
C PHE A 16 3.57 -2.83 2.45
N ILE A 17 3.74 -2.77 3.76
CA ILE A 17 3.19 -3.76 4.70
C ILE A 17 1.99 -3.17 5.44
N GLY A 18 2.13 -1.96 5.98
CA GLY A 18 1.10 -1.33 6.81
C GLY A 18 -0.24 -1.16 6.11
N LYS A 19 -0.26 -0.67 4.87
CA LYS A 19 -1.50 -0.45 4.11
C LYS A 19 -2.24 -1.75 3.76
N PRO A 20 -1.63 -2.76 3.12
CA PRO A 20 -2.35 -4.01 2.85
C PRO A 20 -2.77 -4.75 4.13
N LEU A 21 -1.95 -4.75 5.20
CA LEU A 21 -2.36 -5.34 6.47
C LEU A 21 -3.55 -4.59 7.09
N GLY A 22 -3.52 -3.25 7.11
CA GLY A 22 -4.63 -2.44 7.62
C GLY A 22 -5.92 -2.70 6.85
N ILE A 23 -5.87 -2.62 5.51
CA ILE A 23 -7.05 -2.80 4.66
C ILE A 23 -7.62 -4.22 4.81
N SER A 24 -6.76 -5.25 4.75
CA SER A 24 -7.21 -6.64 4.91
C SER A 24 -7.81 -6.91 6.28
N LEU A 25 -7.20 -6.39 7.36
CA LEU A 25 -7.70 -6.54 8.73
C LEU A 25 -9.06 -5.86 8.91
N PHE A 26 -9.19 -4.60 8.49
CA PHE A 26 -10.46 -3.87 8.63
C PHE A 26 -11.55 -4.44 7.73
N CYS A 27 -11.21 -4.89 6.52
CA CYS A 27 -12.18 -5.55 5.66
C CYS A 27 -12.64 -6.88 6.28
N TRP A 28 -11.72 -7.69 6.80
CA TRP A 28 -12.08 -8.92 7.51
C TRP A 28 -12.97 -8.66 8.73
N LEU A 29 -12.66 -7.62 9.51
CA LEU A 29 -13.46 -7.23 10.67
C LEU A 29 -14.87 -6.77 10.24
N ALA A 30 -14.98 -5.95 9.19
CA ALA A 30 -16.26 -5.47 8.68
C ALA A 30 -17.15 -6.62 8.18
N LEU A 31 -16.57 -7.62 7.53
CA LEU A 31 -17.26 -8.83 7.10
C LEU A 31 -17.70 -9.69 8.29
N LYS A 32 -16.83 -9.86 9.29
CA LYS A 32 -17.13 -10.66 10.49
C LYS A 32 -18.24 -10.02 11.34
N LEU A 33 -18.26 -8.69 11.43
CA LEU A 33 -19.30 -7.93 12.11
C LEU A 33 -20.58 -7.76 11.28
N LYS A 34 -20.64 -8.30 10.06
CA LYS A 34 -21.75 -8.16 9.11
C LYS A 34 -22.11 -6.69 8.81
N LEU A 35 -21.15 -5.78 8.94
CA LEU A 35 -21.30 -4.36 8.59
C LEU A 35 -21.20 -4.13 7.08
N ALA A 36 -20.58 -5.07 6.36
CA ALA A 36 -20.44 -5.05 4.91
C ALA A 36 -20.55 -6.47 4.33
N SER A 37 -20.85 -6.55 3.04
CA SER A 37 -20.87 -7.78 2.24
C SER A 37 -19.98 -7.62 1.01
N LEU A 38 -19.31 -8.69 0.58
CA LEU A 38 -18.57 -8.63 -0.69
C LEU A 38 -19.56 -8.52 -1.86
N PRO A 39 -19.24 -7.71 -2.89
CA PRO A 39 -20.01 -7.70 -4.14
C PRO A 39 -19.97 -9.07 -4.84
N ASN A 40 -21.04 -9.42 -5.56
CA ASN A 40 -21.14 -10.66 -6.32
C ASN A 40 -19.94 -10.83 -7.27
N GLY A 41 -19.27 -11.99 -7.20
CA GLY A 41 -18.09 -12.30 -8.02
C GLY A 41 -16.74 -11.83 -7.45
N THR A 42 -16.74 -11.09 -6.33
CA THR A 42 -15.49 -10.61 -5.71
C THR A 42 -15.03 -11.57 -4.60
N THR A 43 -13.75 -11.93 -4.61
CA THR A 43 -13.16 -12.76 -3.54
C THR A 43 -12.36 -11.92 -2.55
N PHE A 44 -12.24 -12.39 -1.31
CA PHE A 44 -11.38 -11.74 -0.30
C PHE A 44 -9.93 -11.60 -0.77
N SER A 45 -9.45 -12.53 -1.59
CA SER A 45 -8.11 -12.49 -2.21
C SER A 45 -7.94 -11.31 -3.17
N GLN A 46 -8.98 -10.91 -3.91
CA GLN A 46 -8.95 -9.73 -4.76
C GLN A 46 -8.94 -8.44 -3.93
N ILE A 47 -9.71 -8.38 -2.84
CA ILE A 47 -9.68 -7.24 -1.91
C ILE A 47 -8.27 -7.06 -1.34
N MET A 48 -7.60 -8.16 -0.97
CA MET A 48 -6.22 -8.11 -0.50
C MET A 48 -5.26 -7.60 -1.59
N ALA A 49 -5.41 -8.05 -2.84
CA ALA A 49 -4.60 -7.57 -3.96
C ALA A 49 -4.81 -6.06 -4.22
N VAL A 50 -6.05 -5.59 -4.14
CA VAL A 50 -6.38 -4.15 -4.21
C VAL A 50 -5.80 -3.41 -3.01
N GLY A 51 -5.81 -4.00 -1.82
CA GLY A 51 -5.19 -3.44 -0.61
C GLY A 51 -3.68 -3.21 -0.77
N VAL A 52 -2.98 -4.09 -1.49
CA VAL A 52 -1.56 -3.89 -1.84
C VAL A 52 -1.40 -2.71 -2.82
N LEU A 53 -2.28 -2.57 -3.81
CA LEU A 53 -2.28 -1.41 -4.72
C LEU A 53 -2.57 -0.09 -3.99
N CYS A 54 -3.41 -0.10 -2.95
CA CYS A 54 -3.62 1.06 -2.08
C CYS A 54 -2.34 1.49 -1.33
N GLY A 55 -1.32 0.63 -1.30
CA GLY A 55 0.07 0.88 -0.88
C GLY A 55 0.76 2.00 -1.67
N ILE A 56 0.26 2.36 -2.85
CA ILE A 56 0.82 3.42 -3.69
C ILE A 56 0.48 4.78 -3.07
N GLY A 57 1.43 5.31 -2.30
CA GLY A 57 1.27 6.57 -1.57
C GLY A 57 1.86 7.78 -2.27
N PHE A 58 2.48 7.64 -3.45
CA PHE A 58 3.33 8.62 -4.13
C PHE A 58 3.02 10.10 -3.82
N THR A 59 1.99 10.70 -4.43
CA THR A 59 1.73 12.15 -4.31
C THR A 59 1.28 12.56 -2.90
N MET A 60 0.33 11.82 -2.32
CA MET A 60 -0.20 12.14 -0.99
C MET A 60 0.84 11.97 0.12
N SER A 61 1.71 10.95 0.04
CA SER A 61 2.76 10.72 1.03
C SER A 61 3.89 11.74 0.87
N ILE A 62 4.22 12.17 -0.36
CA ILE A 62 5.20 13.24 -0.58
C ILE A 62 4.67 14.55 0.01
N PHE A 63 3.38 14.85 -0.19
CA PHE A 63 2.74 16.01 0.42
C PHE A 63 2.82 15.95 1.95
N ILE A 64 2.43 14.82 2.55
CA ILE A 64 2.52 14.61 4.01
C ILE A 64 3.97 14.72 4.51
N SER A 65 4.95 14.19 3.77
CA SER A 65 6.37 14.31 4.16
C SER A 65 6.87 15.76 4.14
N THR A 66 6.34 16.57 3.22
CA THR A 66 6.67 18.00 3.13
C THR A 66 6.03 18.76 4.28
N LEU A 67 4.81 18.41 4.69
CA LEU A 67 4.18 18.99 5.89
C LEU A 67 4.90 18.56 7.19
N ALA A 68 5.36 17.32 7.26
CA ALA A 68 6.01 16.77 8.46
C ALA A 68 7.43 17.30 8.68
N PHE A 69 8.22 17.47 7.62
CA PHE A 69 9.64 17.80 7.72
C PHE A 69 10.03 19.13 7.07
N GLY A 70 9.12 19.79 6.35
CA GLY A 70 9.33 21.03 5.59
C GLY A 70 9.96 22.17 6.38
N ALA A 71 9.54 22.36 7.63
CA ALA A 71 9.99 23.45 8.47
C ALA A 71 11.15 23.09 9.40
N SER A 72 11.31 21.79 9.72
CA SER A 72 12.14 21.35 10.85
C SER A 72 13.43 20.64 10.43
N ALA A 73 13.42 19.95 9.28
CA ALA A 73 14.52 19.09 8.85
C ALA A 73 14.46 18.85 7.32
N PRO A 74 14.81 19.86 6.50
CA PRO A 74 14.68 19.78 5.05
C PRO A 74 15.54 18.67 4.41
N GLU A 75 16.66 18.29 5.03
CA GLU A 75 17.49 17.17 4.58
C GLU A 75 16.76 15.81 4.64
N LEU A 76 15.82 15.63 5.58
CA LEU A 76 15.05 14.39 5.72
C LEU A 76 14.00 14.22 4.61
N ILE A 77 13.57 15.31 3.96
CA ILE A 77 12.57 15.28 2.90
C ILE A 77 13.08 14.49 1.70
N VAL A 78 14.37 14.61 1.37
CA VAL A 78 14.99 13.87 0.25
C VAL A 78 14.92 12.36 0.53
N TRP A 79 15.30 11.95 1.73
CA TRP A 79 15.24 10.55 2.17
C TRP A 79 13.80 10.03 2.25
N ALA A 80 12.87 10.84 2.73
CA ALA A 80 11.44 10.50 2.77
C ALA A 80 10.87 10.28 1.36
N LYS A 81 11.15 11.20 0.42
CA LYS A 81 10.73 11.08 -0.98
C LYS A 81 11.26 9.81 -1.64
N LEU A 82 12.54 9.48 -1.40
CA LEU A 82 13.13 8.23 -1.90
C LEU A 82 12.43 7.00 -1.31
N GLY A 83 12.20 6.97 0.00
CA GLY A 83 11.46 5.88 0.65
C GLY A 83 10.05 5.71 0.08
N ILE A 84 9.33 6.82 -0.13
CA ILE A 84 7.97 6.81 -0.69
C ILE A 84 7.99 6.28 -2.12
N LEU A 85 8.93 6.73 -2.95
CA LEU A 85 9.08 6.28 -4.33
C LEU A 85 9.33 4.78 -4.43
N ILE A 86 10.30 4.28 -3.64
CA ILE A 86 10.66 2.86 -3.63
C ILE A 86 9.50 2.02 -3.10
N GLY A 87 8.90 2.40 -1.97
CA GLY A 87 7.76 1.70 -1.39
C GLY A 87 6.56 1.67 -2.32
N SER A 88 6.26 2.79 -2.99
CA SER A 88 5.16 2.87 -3.97
C SER A 88 5.44 2.02 -5.21
N PHE A 89 6.68 1.98 -5.69
CA PHE A 89 7.06 1.15 -6.83
C PHE A 89 6.94 -0.33 -6.51
N LEU A 90 7.42 -0.77 -5.33
CA LEU A 90 7.27 -2.15 -4.87
C LEU A 90 5.80 -2.53 -4.71
N ALA A 91 4.99 -1.67 -4.11
CA ALA A 91 3.55 -1.87 -3.98
C ALA A 91 2.84 -1.96 -5.35
N ALA A 92 3.24 -1.13 -6.32
CA ALA A 92 2.69 -1.16 -7.68
C ALA A 92 3.02 -2.46 -8.41
N VAL A 93 4.29 -2.88 -8.40
CA VAL A 93 4.73 -4.12 -9.07
C VAL A 93 4.08 -5.34 -8.42
N MET A 94 4.07 -5.42 -7.09
CA MET A 94 3.46 -6.54 -6.39
C MET A 94 1.94 -6.55 -6.50
N GLY A 95 1.29 -5.41 -6.32
CA GLY A 95 -0.16 -5.30 -6.46
C GLY A 95 -0.62 -5.67 -7.88
N TYR A 96 0.09 -5.19 -8.90
CA TYR A 96 -0.21 -5.52 -10.30
C TYR A 96 -0.01 -7.01 -10.60
N THR A 97 1.11 -7.60 -10.18
CA THR A 97 1.39 -9.03 -10.41
C THR A 97 0.37 -9.92 -9.70
N LEU A 98 0.04 -9.63 -8.44
CA LEU A 98 -1.01 -10.35 -7.70
C LEU A 98 -2.36 -10.23 -8.39
N LEU A 99 -2.74 -9.02 -8.81
CA LEU A 99 -4.03 -8.80 -9.47
C LEU A 99 -4.09 -9.50 -10.83
N LYS A 100 -3.01 -9.46 -11.63
CA LYS A 100 -2.92 -10.14 -12.93
C LYS A 100 -3.09 -11.65 -12.78
N VAL A 101 -2.42 -12.27 -11.81
CA VAL A 101 -2.53 -13.72 -11.55
C VAL A 101 -3.95 -14.08 -11.10
N LYS A 102 -4.57 -13.27 -10.25
CA LYS A 102 -5.91 -13.55 -9.70
C LYS A 102 -7.05 -13.30 -10.69
N LEU A 103 -6.95 -12.28 -11.55
CA LEU A 103 -7.92 -12.03 -12.61
C LEU A 103 -7.80 -13.05 -13.75
N SER A 104 -6.58 -13.46 -14.12
CA SER A 104 -6.38 -14.48 -15.16
C SER A 104 -6.99 -15.83 -14.80
N GLY A 105 -7.09 -16.16 -13.51
CA GLY A 105 -7.76 -17.38 -13.05
C GLY A 105 -9.29 -17.33 -13.14
N GLN A 106 -9.90 -16.14 -12.99
CA GLN A 106 -11.35 -15.97 -13.12
C GLN A 106 -11.81 -15.91 -14.58
N ALA A 107 -11.02 -15.35 -15.50
CA ALA A 107 -11.35 -15.32 -16.93
C ALA A 107 -11.38 -16.71 -17.60
N VAL A 108 -10.79 -17.73 -16.95
CA VAL A 108 -10.87 -19.14 -17.38
C VAL A 108 -12.10 -19.85 -16.79
N GLN A 109 -12.75 -19.28 -15.78
CA GLN A 109 -13.89 -19.86 -15.06
C GLN A 109 -15.24 -19.16 -15.35
N ALA A 110 -15.24 -18.08 -16.12
CA ALA A 110 -16.43 -17.35 -16.58
C ALA A 110 -16.76 -17.73 -18.03
#